data_AF-A0A1C6A5T1-F1
#
_entry.id   AF-A0A1C6A5T1-F1
#
_cell.length_a   1.000
_cell.length_b   1.000
_cell.length_c   1.000
_cell.angle_alpha   90.00
_cell.angle_beta   90.00
_cell.angle_gamma   90.00
#
_symmetry.space_group_name_H-M   'P 1'
#
loop_
_entity.id
_entity.type
_entity.pdbx_description
1 polymer ?
#
loop_
_entity_poly.entity_id
_entity_poly.type
_entity_poly.pdbx_seq_one_letter_code
_entity_poly.pdbx_strand_id
1 'polypeptide(L)' 'MKLTKTEKIWMIATAVLYILYNLPGVPPYGEAVPTLVHAALTVLPLWIVVYIGLSRVYKIYKLRDDTDTDDVSDKKEG' A
#
# COMPACT_ATOMS: atom_id res chain seq x y z
N MET A 1 13.57 12.02 -3.57
CA MET A 1 12.11 11.93 -3.77
C MET A 1 11.39 12.29 -2.48
N LYS A 2 10.40 13.19 -2.52
CA LYS A 2 9.52 13.44 -1.36
C LYS A 2 8.37 12.43 -1.41
N LEU A 3 8.21 11.64 -0.33
CA LEU A 3 7.07 10.74 -0.18
C LEU A 3 5.77 11.55 -0.12
N THR A 4 4.82 11.19 -0.97
CA THR A 4 3.49 11.78 -1.00
C THR A 4 2.71 11.42 0.27
N LYS A 5 1.69 12.22 0.60
CA LYS A 5 0.78 11.90 1.72
C LYS A 5 0.10 10.55 1.52
N THR A 6 -0.25 10.22 0.28
CA THR A 6 -0.87 8.95 -0.12
C THR A 6 0.05 7.76 0.18
N GLU A 7 1.32 7.84 -0.19
CA GLU A 7 2.30 6.78 0.11
C GLU A 7 2.49 6.61 1.61
N LYS A 8 2.56 7.70 2.37
CA LYS A 8 2.71 7.61 3.83
C LYS A 8 1.54 6.87 4.47
N ILE A 9 0.31 7.23 4.11
CA ILE A 9 -0.90 6.59 4.63
C ILE A 9 -0.93 5.10 4.22
N TRP A 10 -0.61 4.80 2.96
CA TRP A 10 -0.56 3.43 2.46
C TRP A 10 0.48 2.58 3.20
N MET A 11 1.68 3.12 3.40
CA MET A 11 2.76 2.45 4.13
C MET A 11 2.39 2.20 5.59
N ILE A 12 1.77 3.18 6.27
CA ILE A 12 1.30 3.01 7.65
C ILE A 12 0.23 1.92 7.73
N ALA A 13 -0.77 1.95 6.85
CA ALA A 13 -1.83 0.94 6.83
C ALA A 13 -1.28 -0.47 6.57
N THR A 14 -0.35 -0.59 5.62
CA THR A 14 0.32 -1.87 5.31
C THR A 14 1.14 -2.37 6.50
N ALA A 15 1.91 -1.49 7.14
CA ALA A 15 2.72 -1.84 8.30
C ALA A 15 1.86 -2.30 9.49
N VAL A 16 0.76 -1.59 9.78
CA VAL A 16 -0.17 -1.96 10.86
C VAL A 16 -0.77 -3.34 10.61
N LEU A 17 -1.29 -3.60 9.40
CA LEU A 17 -1.87 -4.90 9.05
C LEU A 17 -0.84 -6.03 9.09
N TYR A 18 0.40 -5.76 8.65
CA TYR A 18 1.48 -6.73 8.72
C TYR A 18 1.87 -7.07 10.16
N ILE A 19 1.93 -6.09 11.06
CA ILE A 19 2.19 -6.32 12.48
C ILE A 19 1.06 -7.14 13.09
N LEU A 20 -0.20 -6.77 12.83
CA LEU A 20 -1.37 -7.49 13.35
C LEU A 20 -1.40 -8.95 12.88
N TYR A 21 -1.05 -9.20 11.61
CA TYR A 21 -0.93 -10.55 11.07
C TYR A 21 0.11 -11.40 11.81
N ASN A 22 1.25 -10.82 12.19
CA ASN A 22 2.41 -11.53 12.76
C ASN A 22 2.48 -11.53 14.29
N LEU A 23 1.39 -11.17 15.00
CA LEU A 23 1.40 -11.16 16.46
C LEU A 23 1.66 -12.58 17.03
N PRO A 24 2.69 -12.78 17.87
CA PRO A 24 3.00 -14.10 18.41
C PRO A 24 1.88 -14.58 19.33
N GLY A 25 1.44 -15.82 19.13
CA GLY A 25 0.36 -16.42 19.92
C GLY A 25 -1.05 -15.91 19.58
N VAL A 26 -1.19 -15.09 18.53
CA VAL A 26 -2.48 -14.64 18.01
C VAL A 26 -2.59 -15.06 16.53
N PRO A 27 -3.52 -15.95 16.18
CA PRO A 27 -4.48 -16.65 17.05
C PRO A 27 -3.80 -17.78 17.85
N PRO A 28 -4.51 -18.37 18.85
CA PRO A 28 -4.02 -19.54 19.56
C PRO A 28 -3.61 -20.66 18.59
N TYR A 29 -2.39 -21.16 18.76
CA TYR A 29 -1.87 -22.20 17.89
C TYR A 29 -2.65 -23.51 18.05
N GLY A 30 -2.82 -24.23 16.95
CA GLY A 30 -3.55 -25.50 16.93
C GLY A 30 -5.06 -25.36 16.78
N GLU A 31 -5.61 -24.15 16.77
CA GLU A 31 -7.04 -23.92 16.60
C GLU A 31 -7.40 -23.40 15.20
N ALA A 32 -8.19 -24.18 14.45
CA ALA A 32 -8.52 -23.87 13.05
C ALA A 32 -9.44 -22.65 12.91
N VAL A 33 -10.50 -22.55 13.71
CA VAL A 33 -11.50 -21.47 13.61
C VAL A 33 -10.89 -20.08 13.85
N PRO A 34 -10.18 -19.81 14.97
CA PRO A 34 -9.58 -18.49 15.17
C PRO A 34 -8.45 -18.21 14.16
N THR A 35 -7.75 -19.24 13.66
CA THR A 35 -6.80 -19.10 12.54
C THR A 35 -7.46 -18.55 11.28
N LEU A 36 -8.60 -19.12 10.88
CA LEU A 36 -9.32 -18.66 9.70
C LEU A 36 -9.87 -17.24 9.89
N VAL A 37 -10.41 -16.92 11.07
CA VAL A 37 -10.91 -15.58 11.37
C VAL A 37 -9.77 -14.55 11.35
N HIS A 38 -8.63 -14.85 11.98
CA HIS A 38 -7.46 -13.98 11.96
C HIS A 38 -6.94 -13.76 10.54
N ALA A 39 -6.84 -14.81 9.74
CA ALA A 39 -6.42 -14.70 8.35
C ALA A 39 -7.39 -13.84 7.52
N ALA A 40 -8.70 -14.00 7.72
CA ALA A 40 -9.71 -13.19 7.04
C ALA A 40 -9.64 -11.70 7.44
N LEU A 41 -9.28 -11.39 8.68
CA LEU A 41 -9.20 -10.02 9.20
C LEU A 41 -7.84 -9.34 8.97
N THR A 42 -6.78 -10.10 8.73
CA THR A 42 -5.41 -9.54 8.58
C THR A 42 -4.84 -9.76 7.19
N VAL A 43 -4.85 -10.99 6.67
CA VAL A 43 -4.24 -11.34 5.38
C VAL A 43 -5.04 -10.77 4.22
N LEU A 44 -6.37 -10.93 4.21
CA LEU A 44 -7.20 -10.43 3.11
C LEU A 44 -7.14 -8.90 3.02
N PRO A 45 -7.31 -8.12 4.12
CA PRO A 45 -7.17 -6.67 4.04
C PRO A 45 -5.75 -6.24 3.68
N LEU A 46 -4.72 -6.94 4.16
CA LEU A 46 -3.34 -6.65 3.79
C LEU A 46 -3.13 -6.77 2.28
N TRP A 47 -3.61 -7.86 1.67
CA TRP A 47 -3.56 -8.04 0.22
C TRP A 47 -4.28 -6.91 -0.52
N ILE A 48 -5.51 -6.59 -0.12
CA ILE A 48 -6.31 -5.53 -0.75
C ILE A 48 -5.58 -4.19 -0.68
N VAL A 49 -5.07 -3.81 0.49
CA VAL A 49 -4.36 -2.55 0.72
C VAL A 49 -3.07 -2.49 -0.11
N VAL A 50 -2.32 -3.58 -0.19
CA VAL A 50 -1.09 -3.67 -0.99
C VAL A 50 -1.41 -3.44 -2.47
N TYR A 51 -2.36 -4.16 -3.06
CA TYR A 51 -2.67 -4.02 -4.49
C TYR A 51 -3.25 -2.64 -4.84
N ILE A 52 -4.17 -2.12 -4.03
CA ILE A 52 -4.76 -0.79 -4.26
C ILE A 52 -3.71 0.30 -4.12
N GLY A 53 -2.86 0.21 -3.08
CA GLY A 53 -1.81 1.19 -2.85
C GLY A 53 -0.76 1.20 -3.94
N LEU A 54 -0.29 0.02 -4.38
CA LEU A 54 0.61 -0.10 -5.53
C LEU A 54 0.02 0.55 -6.78
N SER A 55 -1.24 0.24 -7.12
CA SER A 55 -1.91 0.81 -8.29
C SER A 55 -2.02 2.34 -8.20
N ARG A 56 -2.39 2.89 -7.04
CA ARG A 56 -2.50 4.34 -6.84
C ARG A 56 -1.14 5.03 -6.88
N VAL A 57 -0.14 4.49 -6.21
CA VAL A 57 1.21 5.07 -6.16
C VAL A 57 1.84 5.06 -7.54
N TYR A 58 1.72 3.96 -8.28
CA TYR A 58 2.18 3.88 -9.66
C TYR A 58 1.53 4.92 -10.56
N LYS A 59 0.21 5.11 -10.46
CA LYS A 59 -0.49 6.16 -11.20
C LYS A 59 -0.01 7.57 -10.83
N ILE A 60 0.21 7.85 -9.55
CA ILE A 60 0.71 9.16 -9.10
C ILE A 60 2.09 9.45 -9.70
N TYR A 61 2.99 8.47 -9.68
CA TYR A 61 4.32 8.66 -10.26
C TYR A 61 4.28 8.78 -11.77
N LYS A 62 3.47 7.97 -12.46
CA LYS A 62 3.28 8.10 -13.91
C LYS A 62 2.74 9.47 -14.30
N LEU A 63 1.68 9.94 -13.64
CA LEU A 63 1.10 11.27 -13.91
C LEU A 63 2.11 12.39 -13.69
N ARG A 64 3.00 12.24 -12.70
CA ARG A 64 4.04 13.24 -12.42
C ARG A 64 5.12 13.24 -13.51
N ASP A 65 5.49 12.07 -14.01
CA ASP A 65 6.45 11.91 -15.12
C ASP A 65 5.90 12.49 -16.43
N ASP A 66 4.62 12.25 -16.72
CA ASP A 66 3.93 12.83 -17.88
C ASP A 66 3.90 14.37 -17.77
N THR A 67 3.56 14.92 -16.60
CA THR A 67 3.54 16.38 -16.36
C THR A 67 4.94 17.02 -16.49
N ASP A 68 5.96 16.39 -15.90
CA ASP A 68 7.34 16.87 -15.98
C ASP A 68 7.84 16.87 -17.44
N THR A 69 7.34 15.96 -18.28
CA THR A 69 7.68 15.91 -19.72
C THR A 69 7.01 17.03 -20.50
N ASP A 70 5.73 17.31 -20.25
CA ASP A 70 4.98 18.38 -20.90
C ASP A 70 5.57 19.76 -20.58
N ASP A 71 5.91 20.03 -19.32
CA ASP A 71 6.57 21.28 -18.87
C ASP A 71 7.93 21.52 -19.56
N VAL A 72 8.66 20.46 -19.88
CA VAL A 72 9.95 20.54 -20.60
C VAL A 72 9.75 20.80 -22.10
N SER A 73 8.67 20.27 -22.70
CA SER A 73 8.34 20.57 -24.10
C SER A 73 7.91 22.03 -24.30
N ASP A 74 7.04 22.56 -23.44
CA ASP A 74 6.53 23.93 -23.51
C ASP A 74 7.66 24.96 -23.37
N LYS A 75 8.61 24.71 -22.46
CA LYS A 75 9.81 25.56 -22.29
C LYS A 75 10.79 25.57 -23.47
N LYS A 76 10.74 24.58 -24.36
CA LYS A 76 11.63 24.53 -25.54
C LYS A 76 11.05 25.21 -26.77
N GLU A 77 9.74 25.43 -26.78
CA GLU A 77 9.03 26.08 -27.90
C GLU A 77 8.79 27.58 -27.67
N GLY A 78 9.11 28.12 -26.48
CA GLY A 78 9.02 29.54 -26.10
C GLY A 78 10.31 30.35 -26.22
#